data_AF-A0A8T3WGQ2-F1
#
_entry.id   AF-A0A8T3WGQ2-F1
#
_cell.length_a   1.000
_cell.length_b   1.000
_cell.length_c   1.000
_cell.angle_alpha   90.00
_cell.angle_beta   90.00
_cell.angle_gamma   90.00
#
_symmetry.space_group_name_H-M   'P 1'
#
loop_
_entity.id
_entity.type
_entity.pdbx_description
1 polymer ?
#
loop_
_entity_poly.entity_id
_entity_poly.type
_entity_poly.pdbx_seq_one_letter_code
_entity_poly.pdbx_strand_id
1 'polypeptide(L)'
;MAKAKTKPLLPTLREKKRYLAYEVISGHKFNDAFEVNKAIMDAAKEFLGNLGMAKAGIMMINDQFNKEKQRGLLRVSNKHLDNLRASLIFADKIDNNDVIIRSVGASGILKKAQQKYLN
;
A
#
# COMPACT_ATOMS: atom_id res chain seq x y z
N MET A 1 29.89 -11.76 -2.23
CA MET A 1 29.43 -12.48 -3.44
C MET A 1 28.20 -11.77 -3.98
N ALA A 2 28.23 -11.22 -5.20
CA ALA A 2 27.05 -10.57 -5.79
C ALA A 2 26.04 -11.65 -6.22
N LYS A 3 24.84 -11.65 -5.63
CA LYS A 3 23.75 -12.55 -6.05
C LYS A 3 23.40 -12.28 -7.51
N ALA A 4 23.43 -13.31 -8.35
CA ALA A 4 22.98 -13.22 -9.73
C ALA A 4 21.52 -12.75 -9.77
N LYS A 5 21.26 -11.65 -10.50
CA LYS A 5 19.89 -11.12 -10.68
C LYS A 5 19.12 -12.01 -11.65
N THR A 6 17.94 -12.46 -11.25
CA THR A 6 17.01 -13.16 -12.14
C THR A 6 16.54 -12.23 -13.25
N LYS A 7 16.48 -12.75 -14.49
CA LYS A 7 15.90 -12.00 -15.62
C LYS A 7 14.43 -11.67 -15.34
N PRO A 8 13.92 -10.51 -15.78
CA PRO A 8 12.51 -10.17 -15.61
C PRO A 8 11.63 -11.14 -16.40
N LEU A 9 10.50 -11.52 -15.81
CA LEU A 9 9.49 -12.35 -16.48
C LEU A 9 8.91 -11.61 -17.70
N LEU A 10 8.48 -12.39 -18.70
CA LEU A 10 7.78 -11.88 -19.88
C LEU A 10 6.54 -11.06 -19.46
N PRO A 11 6.14 -10.04 -20.24
CA PRO A 11 5.00 -9.19 -19.90
C PRO A 11 3.68 -9.94 -19.65
N THR A 12 3.50 -11.11 -20.27
CA THR A 12 2.34 -12.00 -20.11
C THR A 12 2.41 -12.87 -18.85
N LEU A 13 3.62 -13.20 -18.38
CA LEU A 13 3.85 -14.03 -17.19
C LEU A 13 4.04 -13.21 -15.91
N ARG A 14 4.51 -11.97 -16.02
CA ARG A 14 4.72 -11.11 -14.85
C ARG A 14 3.38 -10.72 -14.20
N GLU A 15 3.42 -10.58 -12.88
CA GLU A 15 2.27 -10.11 -12.12
C GLU A 15 1.79 -8.72 -12.60
N LYS A 16 0.48 -8.60 -12.83
CA LYS A 16 -0.17 -7.32 -13.14
C LYS A 16 -0.44 -6.58 -11.83
N LYS A 17 0.19 -5.41 -11.69
CA LYS A 17 0.18 -4.61 -10.46
C LYS A 17 -0.63 -3.32 -10.59
N ARG A 18 -1.07 -2.82 -9.44
CA ARG A 18 -1.62 -1.49 -9.21
C ARG A 18 -0.92 -0.85 -8.02
N TYR A 19 -0.89 0.48 -8.04
CA TYR A 19 -0.41 1.33 -6.96
C TYR A 19 -1.62 2.05 -6.39
N LEU A 20 -2.00 1.71 -5.16
CA LEU A 20 -3.09 2.33 -4.42
C LEU A 20 -2.50 3.47 -3.59
N ALA A 21 -3.05 4.67 -3.77
CA ALA A 21 -2.78 5.81 -2.92
C ALA A 21 -3.79 5.86 -1.78
N TYR A 22 -3.28 5.99 -0.57
CA TYR A 22 -4.07 6.14 0.64
C TYR A 22 -3.80 7.50 1.30
N GLU A 23 -4.72 7.92 2.15
CA GLU A 23 -4.61 9.10 2.99
C GLU A 23 -4.99 8.73 4.42
N VAL A 24 -4.18 9.19 5.37
CA VAL A 24 -4.39 9.00 6.80
C VAL A 24 -4.99 10.28 7.37
N ILE A 25 -6.15 10.14 8.00
CA ILE A 25 -6.83 11.23 8.69
C ILE A 25 -6.76 10.92 10.18
N SER A 26 -6.03 11.74 10.93
CA SER A 26 -5.93 11.62 12.38
C SER A 26 -5.59 12.96 13.02
N GLY A 27 -5.78 13.09 14.33
CA GLY A 27 -5.34 14.27 15.10
C GLY A 27 -3.81 14.39 15.18
N HIS A 28 -3.10 13.28 15.00
CA HIS A 28 -1.64 13.20 14.98
C HIS A 28 -1.10 13.21 13.54
N LYS A 29 0.12 13.71 13.34
CA LYS A 29 0.78 13.64 12.03
C LYS A 29 1.88 12.59 12.07
N PHE A 30 1.84 11.67 11.11
CA PHE A 30 2.88 10.68 10.93
C PHE A 30 4.03 11.25 10.10
N ASN A 31 5.26 10.92 10.51
CA ASN A 31 6.48 11.38 9.84
C ASN A 31 7.09 10.31 8.92
N ASP A 32 6.79 9.05 9.17
CA ASP A 32 7.26 7.90 8.40
C ASP A 32 6.07 7.08 7.89
N ALA A 33 6.23 6.51 6.71
CA ALA A 33 5.27 5.61 6.10
C ALA A 33 5.30 4.21 6.75
N PHE A 34 6.41 3.85 7.42
CA PHE A 34 6.62 2.50 7.92
C PHE A 34 5.53 2.04 8.89
N GLU A 35 5.23 2.84 9.92
CA GLU A 35 4.23 2.53 10.94
C GLU A 35 2.82 2.42 10.32
N VAL A 36 2.48 3.37 9.45
CA VAL A 36 1.21 3.38 8.71
C VAL A 36 1.07 2.16 7.82
N ASN A 37 2.09 1.86 7.02
CA ASN A 37 2.09 0.74 6.11
C ASN A 37 2.04 -0.60 6.86
N LYS A 38 2.70 -0.69 8.02
CA LYS A 38 2.65 -1.86 8.88
C LYS A 38 1.24 -2.09 9.41
N ALA A 39 0.58 -1.06 9.93
CA ALA A 39 -0.81 -1.17 10.40
C ALA A 39 -1.77 -1.61 9.27
N ILE A 40 -1.61 -1.04 8.07
CA ILE A 40 -2.40 -1.47 6.91
C ILE A 40 -2.12 -2.94 6.55
N MET A 41 -0.86 -3.38 6.61
CA MET A 41 -0.49 -4.77 6.32
C MET A 41 -1.07 -5.74 7.35
N ASP A 42 -1.07 -5.38 8.64
CA ASP A 42 -1.63 -6.18 9.71
C ASP A 42 -3.16 -6.29 9.57
N ALA A 43 -3.85 -5.18 9.31
CA ALA A 43 -5.28 -5.16 9.01
C ALA A 43 -5.63 -5.97 7.74
N ALA A 44 -4.82 -5.86 6.69
CA ALA A 44 -4.99 -6.65 5.47
C ALA A 44 -4.79 -8.15 5.73
N LYS A 45 -3.84 -8.51 6.60
CA LYS A 45 -3.60 -9.90 6.99
C LYS A 45 -4.76 -10.47 7.80
N GLU A 46 -5.32 -9.72 8.72
CA GLU A 46 -6.49 -10.11 9.50
C GLU A 46 -7.70 -10.34 8.59
N PHE A 47 -7.95 -9.41 7.67
CA PHE A 47 -9.09 -9.48 6.75
C PHE A 47 -8.96 -10.57 5.67
N LEU A 48 -7.78 -10.71 5.05
CA LEU A 48 -7.57 -11.61 3.91
C LEU A 48 -7.03 -13.00 4.31
N GLY A 49 -6.51 -13.12 5.53
CA GLY A 49 -5.75 -14.29 5.96
C GLY A 49 -4.47 -14.51 5.16
N ASN A 50 -3.75 -15.58 5.52
CA ASN A 50 -2.45 -15.89 4.91
C ASN A 50 -2.54 -16.17 3.40
N LEU A 51 -3.57 -16.93 2.97
CA LEU A 51 -3.78 -17.27 1.57
C LEU A 51 -4.13 -16.03 0.74
N GLY A 52 -5.00 -15.16 1.26
CA GLY A 52 -5.41 -13.94 0.57
C GLY A 52 -4.24 -12.96 0.43
N MET A 53 -3.43 -12.80 1.49
CA MET A 53 -2.21 -12.01 1.44
C MET A 53 -1.23 -12.49 0.36
N ALA A 54 -1.00 -13.81 0.27
CA ALA A 54 -0.13 -14.40 -0.74
C ALA A 54 -0.62 -14.15 -2.17
N LYS A 55 -1.94 -14.20 -2.40
CA LYS A 55 -2.55 -13.91 -3.71
C LYS A 55 -2.59 -12.42 -4.05
N ALA A 56 -2.73 -11.56 -3.04
CA ALA A 56 -2.85 -10.13 -3.21
C ALA A 56 -1.53 -9.45 -3.59
N GLY A 57 -0.39 -10.03 -3.22
CA GLY A 57 0.93 -9.49 -3.59
C GLY A 57 1.15 -8.08 -3.06
N ILE A 58 0.62 -7.78 -1.86
CA ILE A 58 0.70 -6.44 -1.27
C ILE A 58 2.15 -6.16 -0.87
N MET A 59 2.63 -4.97 -1.24
CA MET A 59 3.99 -4.54 -0.95
C MET A 59 4.00 -3.07 -0.51
N MET A 60 4.64 -2.82 0.62
CA MET A 60 4.84 -1.49 1.19
C MET A 60 5.85 -0.69 0.37
N ILE A 61 5.57 0.59 0.15
CA ILE A 61 6.46 1.51 -0.56
C ILE A 61 6.82 2.64 0.40
N ASN A 62 7.75 2.35 1.31
CA ASN A 62 8.03 3.21 2.46
C ASN A 62 8.70 4.54 2.08
N ASP A 63 9.40 4.58 0.94
CA ASP A 63 10.01 5.79 0.39
C ASP A 63 9.00 6.78 -0.21
N GLN A 64 7.71 6.41 -0.26
CA GLN A 64 6.66 7.19 -0.93
C GLN A 64 5.58 7.62 0.05
N PHE A 65 5.89 8.65 0.83
CA PHE A 65 4.96 9.27 1.76
C PHE A 65 5.09 10.80 1.77
N ASN A 66 3.96 11.48 1.61
CA ASN A 66 3.86 12.93 1.74
C ASN A 66 3.36 13.27 3.15
N LYS A 67 4.23 13.90 3.95
CA LYS A 67 3.95 14.29 5.35
C LYS A 67 2.93 15.43 5.47
N GLU A 68 2.84 16.32 4.49
CA GLU A 68 1.89 17.43 4.53
C GLU A 68 0.47 16.95 4.25
N LYS A 69 0.33 16.10 3.23
CA LYS A 69 -0.97 15.52 2.83
C LYS A 69 -1.34 14.27 3.61
N GLN A 70 -0.41 13.71 4.39
CA GLN A 70 -0.55 12.42 5.10
C GLN A 70 -0.95 11.29 4.14
N ARG A 71 -0.27 11.21 2.99
CA ARG A 71 -0.58 10.24 1.92
C ARG A 71 0.59 9.33 1.63
N GLY A 72 0.30 8.08 1.33
CA GLY A 72 1.30 7.09 0.93
C GLY A 72 0.83 6.20 -0.21
N LEU A 73 1.71 5.29 -0.63
CA LEU A 73 1.45 4.33 -1.70
C LEU A 73 1.68 2.89 -1.25
N LEU A 74 0.79 2.00 -1.70
CA LEU A 74 0.94 0.55 -1.62
C LEU A 74 0.90 -0.06 -3.01
N ARG A 75 1.71 -1.08 -3.25
CA ARG A 75 1.57 -1.94 -4.42
C ARG A 75 0.66 -3.11 -4.09
N VAL A 76 -0.20 -3.49 -5.03
CA VAL A 76 -1.06 -4.66 -4.95
C VAL A 76 -1.25 -5.29 -6.33
N SER A 77 -1.59 -6.56 -6.39
CA SER A 77 -2.11 -7.21 -7.59
C SER A 77 -3.36 -6.49 -8.10
N ASN A 78 -3.50 -6.36 -9.43
CA ASN A 78 -4.65 -5.69 -10.03
C ASN A 78 -5.99 -6.37 -9.70
N LYS A 79 -5.97 -7.67 -9.38
CA LYS A 79 -7.17 -8.45 -9.03
C LYS A 79 -7.62 -8.25 -7.59
N HIS A 80 -6.74 -7.72 -6.73
CA HIS A 80 -6.98 -7.59 -5.29
C HIS A 80 -6.99 -6.13 -4.83
N LEU A 81 -7.21 -5.19 -5.76
CA LEU A 81 -7.26 -3.76 -5.44
C LEU A 81 -8.41 -3.45 -4.46
N ASP A 82 -9.60 -3.99 -4.72
CA ASP A 82 -10.78 -3.71 -3.88
C ASP A 82 -10.71 -4.42 -2.53
N ASN A 83 -10.10 -5.60 -2.50
CA ASN A 83 -9.77 -6.30 -1.25
C ASN A 83 -8.87 -5.44 -0.36
N LEU A 84 -7.85 -4.81 -0.93
CA LEU A 84 -6.97 -3.89 -0.19
C LEU A 84 -7.73 -2.62 0.25
N ARG A 85 -8.65 -2.09 -0.56
CA ARG A 85 -9.49 -0.95 -0.15
C ARG A 85 -10.36 -1.29 1.05
N ALA A 86 -10.99 -2.47 1.02
CA ALA A 86 -11.82 -2.95 2.12
C ALA A 86 -10.98 -3.11 3.40
N SER A 87 -9.75 -3.62 3.28
CA SER A 87 -8.89 -3.80 4.45
C SER A 87 -8.44 -2.51 5.13
N LEU A 88 -8.44 -1.37 4.42
CA LEU A 88 -8.09 -0.07 5.02
C LEU A 88 -9.04 0.33 6.16
N ILE A 89 -10.30 -0.13 6.12
CA ILE A 89 -11.31 0.20 7.12
C ILE A 89 -10.97 -0.40 8.49
N PHE A 90 -10.25 -1.53 8.52
CA PHE A 90 -9.86 -2.22 9.76
C PHE A 90 -8.57 -1.69 10.37
N ALA A 91 -7.85 -0.80 9.69
CA ALA A 91 -6.68 -0.13 10.23
C ALA A 91 -7.12 1.17 10.95
N ASP A 92 -7.83 1.01 12.07
CA ASP A 92 -8.45 2.10 12.84
C ASP A 92 -7.53 2.71 13.91
N LYS A 93 -6.42 2.04 14.22
CA LYS A 93 -5.40 2.50 15.16
C LYS A 93 -3.98 2.33 14.62
N ILE A 94 -3.17 3.37 14.78
CA ILE A 94 -1.73 3.31 14.58
C ILE A 94 -1.07 3.76 15.88
N ASP A 95 -0.33 2.84 16.50
CA ASP A 95 0.17 2.96 17.87
C ASP A 95 -0.96 3.27 18.86
N ASN A 96 -0.99 4.48 19.43
CA ASN A 96 -2.01 4.96 20.35
C ASN A 96 -2.95 6.02 19.74
N ASN A 97 -2.88 6.23 18.43
CA ASN A 97 -3.68 7.24 17.74
C ASN A 97 -4.81 6.56 16.94
N ASP A 98 -6.04 7.02 17.17
CA ASP A 98 -7.18 6.66 16.34
C ASP A 98 -7.03 7.30 14.95
N VAL A 99 -7.15 6.50 13.91
CA VAL A 99 -6.94 6.92 12.52
C VAL A 99 -8.05 6.44 11.61
N ILE A 100 -8.30 7.20 10.55
CA ILE A 100 -9.12 6.76 9.41
C ILE A 100 -8.22 6.72 8.19
N ILE A 101 -8.10 5.54 7.57
CA ILE A 101 -7.34 5.36 6.34
C ILE A 101 -8.30 5.24 5.17
N ARG A 102 -8.23 6.17 4.22
CA ARG A 102 -9.07 6.14 3.01
C ARG A 102 -8.25 5.99 1.74
N SER A 103 -8.84 5.34 0.74
CA SER A 103 -8.27 5.27 -0.61
C SER A 103 -8.51 6.58 -1.37
N VAL A 104 -7.45 7.22 -1.85
CA VAL A 104 -7.52 8.41 -2.71
C VAL A 104 -7.71 8.03 -4.18
N GLY A 105 -7.05 6.94 -4.61
CA GLY A 105 -7.12 6.48 -5.98
C GLY A 105 -6.06 5.43 -6.29
N ALA A 106 -6.05 4.94 -7.52
CA ALA A 106 -5.07 3.95 -7.96
C ALA A 106 -4.49 4.27 -9.34
N SER A 107 -3.33 3.70 -9.65
CA SER A 107 -2.67 3.79 -10.96
C SER A 107 -1.94 2.48 -11.30
N GLY A 108 -1.70 2.22 -12.59
CA GLY A 108 -0.82 1.11 -13.01
C GLY A 108 0.68 1.45 -12.95
N ILE A 109 1.03 2.73 -12.84
CA ILE A 109 2.41 3.22 -12.93
C ILE A 109 2.71 4.04 -11.69
N LEU A 110 3.82 3.70 -11.00
CA LEU A 110 4.27 4.37 -9.77
C LEU A 110 4.42 5.88 -9.97
N LYS A 111 5.16 6.29 -11.02
CA LYS A 111 5.36 7.71 -11.36
C LYS A 111 4.07 8.49 -11.52
N LYS A 112 3.07 7.90 -12.19
CA LYS A 112 1.74 8.52 -12.35
C LYS A 112 0.97 8.59 -11.03
N ALA A 113 1.12 7.58 -10.16
CA ALA A 113 0.50 7.59 -8.84
C ALA A 113 1.09 8.70 -7.95
N GLN A 114 2.42 8.83 -7.94
CA GLN A 114 3.13 9.89 -7.21
C GLN A 114 2.67 11.27 -7.67
N GLN A 115 2.75 11.54 -8.98
CA GLN A 115 2.39 12.83 -9.55
C GLN A 115 0.93 13.21 -9.32
N LYS A 116 0.01 12.24 -9.29
CA LYS A 116 -1.43 12.52 -9.18
C LYS A 116 -1.92 12.62 -7.73
N TYR A 117 -1.32 11.87 -6.81
CA TYR A 117 -1.88 11.69 -5.47
C TYR A 117 -0.96 12.15 -4.33
N LEU A 118 0.37 12.10 -4.52
CA LEU A 118 1.36 12.50 -3.51
C LEU A 118 1.84 13.94 -3.72
N ASN A 119 2.11 14.33 -4.97
CA ASN A 119 2.50 15.70 -5.32
C ASN A 119 1.33 16.66 -5.17
#